data_AF-A0A947UEY3-F1
#
_entry.id   AF-A0A947UEY3-F1
#
_cell.length_a   1.000
_cell.length_b   1.000
_cell.length_c   1.000
_cell.angle_alpha   90.00
_cell.angle_beta   90.00
_cell.angle_gamma   90.00
#
_symmetry.space_group_name_H-M   'P 1'
#
loop_
_entity.id
_entity.type
_entity.pdbx_description
1 polymer ?
#
loop_
_entity_poly.entity_id
_entity_poly.type
_entity_poly.pdbx_seq_one_letter_code
_entity_poly.pdbx_strand_id
1 'polypeptide(L)'
;MRKLLIIGLAVLALLVSVTPALAWLDCPYARVNDPYPGSCFRYLDTNQDQLCDHSQAERSALYQTLALFLPIAFYFIHWVVVKKTGKRAFIYFWNLILLLSFTLVAFTGLYLFITNQSTSVLNYLHYLSGIIFIELALIHFLRHLVYYKRLPKLN
;
A
#
# COMPACT_ATOMS: atom_id res chain seq x y z
N MET A 1 14.31 3.48 -18.77
CA MET A 1 14.07 2.74 -17.53
C MET A 1 14.23 3.63 -16.31
N ARG A 2 15.37 4.29 -16.09
CA ARG A 2 15.58 5.25 -14.97
C ARG A 2 14.47 6.32 -14.83
N LYS A 3 14.13 7.02 -15.92
CA LYS A 3 13.06 8.06 -15.92
C LYS A 3 11.66 7.50 -15.61
N LEU A 4 11.34 6.31 -16.11
CA LEU A 4 10.03 5.66 -15.88
C LEU A 4 9.89 5.09 -14.47
N LEU A 5 10.99 4.59 -13.89
CA LEU A 5 11.07 4.18 -12.49
C LEU A 5 10.86 5.38 -11.56
N ILE A 6 11.49 6.52 -11.86
CA ILE A 6 11.32 7.76 -11.07
C ILE A 6 9.87 8.26 -11.15
N ILE A 7 9.26 8.24 -12.34
CA ILE A 7 7.84 8.62 -12.50
C ILE A 7 6.93 7.67 -11.72
N GLY A 8 7.18 6.35 -11.77
CA GLY A 8 6.43 5.37 -10.98
C GLY A 8 6.54 5.60 -9.47
N LEU A 9 7.74 5.90 -8.96
CA LEU A 9 7.99 6.21 -7.55
C LEU A 9 7.38 7.55 -7.11
N ALA A 10 7.33 8.55 -7.99
CA ALA A 10 6.71 9.84 -7.71
C ALA A 10 5.18 9.73 -7.66
N VAL A 11 4.58 8.96 -8.58
CA VAL A 11 3.13 8.65 -8.57
C VAL A 11 2.78 7.84 -7.32
N LEU A 12 3.66 6.93 -6.90
CA LEU A 12 3.57 6.20 -5.64
C LEU A 12 3.57 7.12 -4.40
N ALA A 13 4.58 7.99 -4.27
CA ALA A 13 4.64 8.93 -3.14
C ALA A 13 3.36 9.79 -3.06
N LEU A 14 2.81 10.18 -4.20
CA LEU A 14 1.53 10.88 -4.28
C LEU A 14 0.36 10.00 -3.82
N LEU A 15 0.21 8.78 -4.34
CA LEU A 15 -0.90 7.88 -4.00
C LEU A 15 -0.88 7.44 -2.52
N VAL A 16 0.29 7.13 -1.95
CA VAL A 16 0.44 6.74 -0.53
C VAL A 16 0.21 7.90 0.42
N SER A 17 0.49 9.14 -0.01
CA SER A 17 0.22 10.32 0.82
C SER A 17 -1.27 10.62 1.01
N VAL A 18 -2.14 10.15 0.10
CA VAL A 18 -3.56 10.51 0.07
C VAL A 18 -4.45 9.52 0.87
N THR A 19 -4.00 8.29 1.12
CA THR A 19 -4.95 7.20 1.37
C THR A 19 -5.26 6.81 2.82
N PRO A 20 -4.40 6.91 3.85
CA PRO A 20 -4.83 6.45 5.19
C PRO A 20 -5.44 7.57 6.05
N ALA A 21 -5.49 8.82 5.58
CA ALA A 21 -6.05 9.92 6.37
C ALA A 21 -7.59 9.85 6.49
N LEU A 22 -8.24 9.02 5.66
CA LEU A 22 -9.70 9.02 5.52
C LEU A 22 -10.39 7.80 6.13
N ALA A 23 -9.66 6.77 6.56
CA ALA A 23 -10.26 5.53 7.05
C ALA A 23 -10.57 5.53 8.57
N TRP A 24 -9.95 6.42 9.34
CA TRP A 24 -10.16 6.60 10.79
C TRP A 24 -10.74 7.97 11.14
N LEU A 25 -10.98 8.81 10.12
CA LEU A 25 -11.78 10.04 10.16
C LEU A 25 -13.14 9.77 9.51
N ASP A 26 -13.69 8.58 9.72
CA ASP A 26 -14.98 8.16 9.19
C ASP A 26 -16.13 8.45 10.16
N CYS A 27 -15.88 9.22 11.22
CA CYS A 27 -16.92 9.74 12.11
C CYS A 27 -18.03 10.39 11.25
N PRO A 28 -19.28 9.89 11.28
CA PRO A 28 -20.37 10.42 10.46
C PRO A 28 -20.76 11.85 10.84
N TYR A 29 -20.33 12.31 12.02
CA TYR A 29 -20.50 13.68 12.50
C TYR A 29 -19.28 14.56 12.22
N ALA A 30 -18.28 14.05 11.50
CA ALA A 30 -17.02 14.72 11.18
C ALA A 30 -16.31 15.34 12.41
N ARG A 31 -16.44 14.69 13.58
CA ARG A 31 -15.80 15.13 14.82
C ARG A 31 -14.41 14.54 14.93
N VAL A 32 -13.50 15.33 15.50
CA VAL A 32 -12.13 14.91 15.83
C VAL A 32 -12.00 14.82 17.34
N ASN A 33 -11.45 13.72 17.85
CA ASN A 33 -11.30 13.44 19.28
C ASN A 33 -12.63 13.59 20.04
N ASP A 34 -13.69 12.94 19.55
CA ASP A 34 -15.01 12.94 20.17
C ASP A 34 -14.95 12.11 21.47
N PRO A 35 -15.24 12.70 22.65
CA PRO A 35 -15.14 12.01 23.93
C PRO A 35 -16.02 10.77 23.96
N TYR A 36 -15.52 9.64 24.45
CA TYR A 36 -16.33 8.44 24.67
C TYR A 36 -17.38 8.71 25.77
N PRO A 37 -18.66 8.31 25.61
CA PRO A 37 -19.26 7.51 24.54
C PRO A 37 -19.98 8.37 23.46
N GLY A 38 -19.50 9.59 23.18
CA GLY A 38 -19.90 10.61 22.18
C GLY A 38 -21.35 10.63 21.61
N SER A 39 -21.54 11.15 20.39
CA SER A 39 -22.82 11.29 19.63
C SER A 39 -23.13 10.30 18.46
N CYS A 40 -22.20 9.44 18.05
CA CYS A 40 -22.24 8.42 17.00
C CYS A 40 -22.69 7.03 17.48
N PHE A 41 -23.54 6.34 16.73
CA PHE A 41 -24.06 5.02 17.15
C PHE A 41 -23.00 3.89 17.24
N ARG A 42 -21.75 4.10 16.81
CA ARG A 42 -20.68 3.09 16.71
C ARG A 42 -19.46 3.35 17.63
N TYR A 43 -19.68 3.77 18.87
CA TYR A 43 -18.58 4.02 19.82
C TYR A 43 -17.81 2.75 20.17
N LEU A 44 -16.57 2.69 19.71
CA LEU A 44 -15.53 1.80 20.21
C LEU A 44 -14.42 2.68 20.78
N ASP A 45 -13.99 2.39 21.99
CA ASP A 45 -12.80 2.95 22.64
C ASP A 45 -11.92 1.74 22.99
N THR A 46 -11.13 1.31 22.00
CA THR A 46 -10.36 0.07 22.10
C THR A 46 -9.20 0.21 23.08
N ASN A 47 -8.60 1.40 23.16
CA ASN A 47 -7.39 1.68 23.93
C ASN A 47 -7.68 2.35 25.30
N GLN A 48 -8.95 2.61 25.62
CA GLN A 48 -9.45 3.20 26.87
C GLN A 48 -8.93 4.62 27.14
N ASP A 49 -8.68 5.39 26.08
CA ASP A 49 -8.19 6.77 26.18
C ASP A 49 -9.32 7.80 26.32
N GLN A 50 -10.57 7.34 26.47
CA GLN A 50 -11.79 8.14 26.57
C GLN A 50 -12.12 8.91 25.29
N LEU A 51 -11.57 8.50 24.15
CA LEU A 51 -11.89 9.05 22.84
C LEU A 51 -12.42 7.94 21.93
N CYS A 52 -13.33 8.31 21.03
CA CYS A 52 -13.88 7.36 20.07
C CYS A 52 -12.88 7.05 18.95
N ASP A 53 -12.52 5.78 18.76
CA ASP A 53 -11.56 5.32 17.75
C ASP A 53 -11.81 5.91 16.34
N HIS A 54 -13.08 6.04 15.93
CA HIS A 54 -13.52 6.60 14.64
C HIS A 54 -13.39 8.13 14.50
N SER A 55 -13.16 8.82 15.61
CA SER A 55 -12.91 10.27 15.65
C SER A 55 -11.44 10.60 15.83
N GLN A 56 -10.62 9.58 16.12
CA GLN A 56 -9.21 9.75 16.33
C GLN A 56 -8.49 9.68 14.99
N ALA A 57 -7.67 10.68 14.71
CA ALA A 57 -6.63 10.54 13.71
C ALA A 57 -5.55 9.63 14.31
N GLU A 58 -5.82 8.33 14.44
CA GLU A 58 -4.81 7.40 14.96
C GLU A 58 -3.75 7.23 13.87
N ARG A 59 -2.80 8.16 13.87
CA ARG A 59 -1.53 7.94 13.22
C ARG A 59 -0.41 8.45 14.09
N SER A 60 0.36 7.50 14.62
CA SER A 60 1.70 7.84 15.09
C SER A 60 2.47 8.44 13.90
N ALA A 61 3.12 9.59 14.11
CA ALA A 61 3.96 10.24 13.10
C ALA A 61 4.99 9.27 12.46
N LEU A 62 5.29 8.16 13.15
CA LEU A 62 6.05 7.01 12.66
C LEU A 62 5.46 6.38 11.39
N TYR A 63 4.14 6.14 11.29
CA TYR A 63 3.56 5.55 10.08
C TYR A 63 3.61 6.50 8.89
N GLN A 64 3.36 7.80 9.11
CA GLN A 64 3.44 8.80 8.05
C GLN A 64 4.87 8.94 7.52
N THR A 65 5.86 8.91 8.42
CA THR A 65 7.28 8.95 8.05
C THR A 65 7.71 7.65 7.36
N LEU A 66 7.38 6.48 7.90
CA LEU A 66 7.68 5.19 7.28
C LEU A 66 7.08 5.08 5.87
N ALA A 67 5.85 5.53 5.67
CA ALA A 67 5.19 5.51 4.36
C ALA A 67 5.90 6.39 3.29
N LEU A 68 6.57 7.47 3.70
CA LEU A 68 7.35 8.32 2.80
C LEU A 68 8.75 7.75 2.50
N PHE A 69 9.38 7.11 3.49
CA PHE A 69 10.76 6.64 3.36
C PHE A 69 10.87 5.20 2.83
N LEU A 70 9.86 4.34 3.04
CA LEU A 70 9.85 2.96 2.51
C LEU A 70 10.04 2.91 0.98
N PRO A 71 9.33 3.71 0.17
CA PRO A 71 9.50 3.72 -1.29
C PRO A 71 10.93 4.09 -1.73
N ILE A 72 11.54 5.04 -1.01
CA ILE A 72 12.90 5.52 -1.29
C ILE A 72 13.93 4.44 -0.96
N ALA A 73 13.80 3.83 0.24
CA ALA A 73 14.64 2.73 0.66
C ALA A 73 14.50 1.52 -0.29
N PHE A 74 13.28 1.20 -0.69
CA PHE A 74 12.98 0.12 -1.63
C PHE A 74 13.59 0.39 -3.01
N TYR A 75 13.55 1.62 -3.51
CA TYR A 75 14.25 2.01 -4.74
C TYR A 75 15.78 1.88 -4.62
N PHE A 76 16.35 2.28 -3.49
CA PHE A 76 17.79 2.17 -3.26
C PHE A 76 18.23 0.70 -3.21
N ILE A 77 17.50 -0.13 -2.49
CA ILE A 77 17.70 -1.59 -2.44
C ILE A 77 17.57 -2.19 -3.85
N HIS A 78 16.52 -1.82 -4.58
CA HIS A 78 16.33 -2.21 -5.98
C HIS A 78 17.58 -1.87 -6.81
N TRP A 79 18.12 -0.65 -6.71
CA TRP A 79 19.31 -0.23 -7.45
C TRP A 79 20.56 -1.04 -7.09
N VAL A 80 20.81 -1.28 -5.79
CA VAL A 80 21.96 -2.06 -5.32
C VAL A 80 21.87 -3.52 -5.77
N VAL A 81 20.69 -4.14 -5.66
CA VAL A 81 20.47 -5.55 -6.05
C VAL A 81 20.62 -5.73 -7.56
N VAL A 82 20.04 -4.85 -8.39
CA VAL A 82 20.22 -4.90 -9.87
C VAL A 82 21.70 -4.95 -10.25
N LYS A 83 22.53 -4.16 -9.56
CA LYS A 83 23.97 -4.09 -9.85
C LYS A 83 24.72 -5.39 -9.52
N LYS A 84 24.27 -6.15 -8.50
CA LYS A 84 24.98 -7.32 -7.98
C LYS A 84 24.53 -8.68 -8.55
N THR A 85 23.22 -8.92 -8.73
CA THR A 85 22.71 -10.30 -8.92
C THR A 85 22.45 -10.73 -10.38
N GLY A 86 22.74 -9.86 -11.35
CA GLY A 86 22.50 -10.16 -12.77
C GLY A 86 21.02 -10.12 -13.16
N LYS A 87 20.75 -9.84 -14.45
CA LYS A 87 19.38 -9.54 -14.93
C LYS A 87 18.37 -10.68 -14.74
N ARG A 88 18.79 -11.95 -14.86
CA ARG A 88 17.87 -13.10 -14.77
C ARG A 88 17.36 -13.33 -13.35
N ALA A 89 18.25 -13.50 -12.37
CA ALA A 89 17.85 -13.68 -10.97
C ALA A 89 17.00 -12.51 -10.46
N PHE A 90 17.33 -11.29 -10.91
CA PHE A 90 16.54 -10.09 -10.65
C PHE A 90 15.09 -10.22 -11.17
N ILE A 91 14.88 -10.65 -12.41
CA ILE A 91 13.53 -10.83 -12.97
C ILE A 91 12.71 -11.83 -12.14
N TYR A 92 13.31 -12.96 -11.76
CA TYR A 92 12.63 -13.96 -10.93
C TYR A 92 12.24 -13.41 -9.55
N PHE A 93 13.15 -12.67 -8.90
CA PHE A 93 12.88 -12.05 -7.60
C PHE A 93 11.66 -11.12 -7.65
N TRP A 94 11.57 -10.24 -8.64
CA TRP A 94 10.42 -9.33 -8.78
C TRP A 94 9.12 -10.05 -9.12
N ASN A 95 9.18 -11.07 -9.97
CA ASN A 95 8.01 -11.87 -10.29
C ASN A 95 7.51 -12.65 -9.06
N LEU A 96 8.42 -13.12 -8.20
CA LEU A 96 8.07 -13.77 -6.94
C LEU A 96 7.38 -12.80 -5.97
N ILE A 97 7.93 -11.59 -5.77
CA ILE A 97 7.28 -10.60 -4.89
C ILE A 97 5.91 -10.19 -5.44
N LEU A 98 5.79 -9.99 -6.76
CA LEU A 98 4.51 -9.71 -7.40
C LEU A 98 3.49 -10.83 -7.14
N LEU A 99 3.91 -12.09 -7.26
CA LEU A 99 3.05 -13.25 -6.99
C LEU A 99 2.64 -13.35 -5.51
N LEU A 100 3.58 -13.15 -4.58
CA LEU A 100 3.32 -13.22 -3.15
C LEU A 100 2.36 -12.12 -2.69
N SER A 101 2.56 -10.88 -3.18
CA SER A 101 1.67 -9.75 -2.88
C SER A 101 0.26 -9.95 -3.45
N PHE A 102 0.14 -10.43 -4.70
CA PHE A 102 -1.14 -10.83 -5.30
C PHE A 102 -1.86 -11.89 -4.47
N THR A 103 -1.12 -12.94 -4.09
CA THR A 103 -1.67 -14.07 -3.33
C THR A 103 -2.21 -13.58 -1.98
N LEU A 104 -1.46 -12.73 -1.27
CA LEU A 104 -1.88 -12.18 0.01
C LEU A 104 -3.13 -11.31 -0.10
N VAL A 105 -3.18 -10.38 -1.07
CA VAL A 105 -4.36 -9.51 -1.25
C VAL A 105 -5.59 -10.31 -1.69
N ALA A 106 -5.42 -11.34 -2.54
CA ALA A 106 -6.50 -12.20 -2.99
C ALA A 106 -7.10 -13.03 -1.85
N PHE A 107 -6.27 -13.68 -1.03
CA PHE A 107 -6.75 -14.48 0.09
C PHE A 107 -7.39 -13.64 1.19
N THR A 108 -6.79 -12.50 1.54
CA THR A 108 -7.37 -11.59 2.54
C THR A 108 -8.69 -10.99 2.05
N GLY A 109 -8.79 -10.62 0.77
CA GLY A 109 -10.03 -10.11 0.18
C GLY A 109 -11.13 -11.17 0.12
N LEU A 110 -10.77 -12.41 -0.28
CA LEU A 110 -11.71 -13.54 -0.28
C LEU A 110 -12.21 -13.86 1.13
N TYR A 111 -11.32 -13.85 2.12
CA TYR A 111 -11.70 -14.08 3.51
C TYR A 111 -12.66 -13.01 4.03
N LEU A 112 -12.35 -11.72 3.79
CA LEU A 112 -13.23 -10.60 4.16
C LEU A 112 -14.61 -10.74 3.52
N PHE A 113 -14.65 -11.17 2.26
CA PHE A 113 -15.89 -11.40 1.52
C PHE A 113 -16.72 -12.56 2.07
N ILE A 114 -16.10 -13.72 2.32
CA ILE A 114 -16.82 -14.94 2.75
C ILE A 114 -17.29 -14.83 4.20
N THR A 115 -16.43 -14.37 5.09
CA THR A 115 -16.73 -14.38 6.54
C THR A 115 -17.58 -13.20 6.95
N ASN A 116 -17.58 -12.12 6.16
CA ASN A 116 -18.10 -10.81 6.56
C ASN A 116 -17.54 -10.35 7.93
N GLN A 117 -16.38 -10.89 8.33
CA GLN A 117 -15.67 -10.52 9.53
C GLN A 117 -14.51 -9.62 9.16
N SER A 118 -14.47 -8.46 9.80
CA SER A 118 -13.49 -7.44 9.56
C SER A 118 -12.79 -7.12 10.87
N THR A 119 -11.51 -7.47 10.97
CA THR A 119 -10.66 -7.05 12.08
C THR A 119 -9.71 -5.96 11.61
N SER A 120 -9.29 -5.08 12.52
CA SER A 120 -8.32 -4.01 12.21
C SER A 120 -7.06 -4.56 11.54
N VAL A 121 -6.52 -5.69 12.04
CA VAL A 121 -5.34 -6.37 11.49
C VAL A 121 -5.60 -6.88 10.07
N LEU A 122 -6.72 -7.54 9.82
CA LEU A 122 -7.02 -8.11 8.51
C LEU A 122 -7.25 -7.02 7.46
N ASN A 123 -7.98 -5.95 7.83
CA ASN A 123 -8.18 -4.78 6.96
C ASN A 123 -6.85 -4.12 6.62
N TYR A 124 -6.00 -3.93 7.62
CA TYR A 124 -4.68 -3.34 7.45
C TYR A 124 -3.80 -4.19 6.51
N LEU A 125 -3.75 -5.51 6.72
CA LEU A 125 -3.01 -6.44 5.87
C LEU A 125 -3.53 -6.45 4.43
N HIS A 126 -4.85 -6.49 4.23
CA HIS A 126 -5.46 -6.45 2.90
C HIS A 126 -5.12 -5.15 2.16
N TYR A 127 -5.32 -4.02 2.83
CA TYR A 127 -5.03 -2.69 2.28
C TYR A 127 -3.55 -2.52 1.92
N LEU A 128 -2.64 -2.83 2.85
CA LEU A 128 -1.21 -2.67 2.64
C LEU A 128 -0.68 -3.58 1.52
N SER A 129 -1.12 -4.85 1.51
CA SER A 129 -0.73 -5.79 0.45
C SER A 129 -1.28 -5.39 -0.92
N GLY A 130 -2.49 -4.81 -0.98
CA GLY A 130 -3.08 -4.27 -2.20
C GLY A 130 -2.30 -3.10 -2.80
N ILE A 131 -1.86 -2.16 -1.97
CA ILE A 131 -1.01 -1.04 -2.40
C ILE A 131 0.30 -1.56 -3.00
N ILE A 132 0.99 -2.45 -2.27
CA ILE A 132 2.24 -3.08 -2.74
C ILE A 132 2.01 -3.80 -4.07
N PHE A 133 0.94 -4.58 -4.20
CA PHE A 133 0.63 -5.32 -5.43
C PHE A 133 0.41 -4.37 -6.62
N ILE A 134 -0.41 -3.32 -6.46
CA ILE A 134 -0.69 -2.35 -7.53
C ILE A 134 0.60 -1.67 -8.01
N GLU A 135 1.48 -1.27 -7.09
CA GLU A 135 2.76 -0.68 -7.44
C GLU A 135 3.65 -1.62 -8.27
N LEU A 136 3.82 -2.85 -7.79
CA LEU A 136 4.63 -3.86 -8.46
C LEU A 136 4.05 -4.19 -9.83
N ALA A 137 2.72 -4.29 -9.94
CA ALA A 137 2.01 -4.53 -11.19
C ALA A 137 2.21 -3.37 -12.19
N LEU A 138 2.13 -2.12 -11.74
CA LEU A 138 2.40 -0.95 -12.59
C LEU A 138 3.84 -0.93 -13.09
N ILE A 139 4.81 -1.16 -12.21
CA ILE A 139 6.23 -1.22 -12.59
C ILE A 139 6.47 -2.37 -13.58
N HIS A 140 5.89 -3.54 -13.31
CA HIS A 140 5.97 -4.72 -14.19
C HIS A 140 5.37 -4.42 -15.57
N PHE A 141 4.18 -3.85 -15.61
CA PHE A 141 3.49 -3.45 -16.84
C PHE A 141 4.27 -2.42 -17.64
N LEU A 142 4.74 -1.34 -17.01
CA LEU A 142 5.54 -0.30 -17.67
C LEU A 142 6.85 -0.88 -18.25
N ARG A 143 7.49 -1.83 -17.56
CA ARG A 143 8.68 -2.53 -18.07
C ARG A 143 8.35 -3.31 -19.34
N HIS A 144 7.23 -4.03 -19.36
CA HIS A 144 6.79 -4.77 -20.54
C HIS A 144 6.39 -3.85 -21.69
N LEU A 145 5.69 -2.74 -21.44
CA LEU A 145 5.39 -1.75 -22.47
C LEU A 145 6.66 -1.20 -23.15
N VAL A 146 7.71 -0.92 -22.38
CA VAL A 146 9.00 -0.47 -22.93
C VAL A 146 9.67 -1.57 -23.75
N TYR A 147 9.56 -2.83 -23.32
CA TYR A 147 10.07 -3.97 -24.09
C TYR A 147 9.37 -4.06 -25.46
N TYR A 148 8.03 -4.03 -25.49
CA TYR A 148 7.26 -4.10 -26.73
C TYR A 148 7.54 -2.92 -27.67
N LYS A 149 7.72 -1.70 -27.14
CA LYS A 149 8.10 -0.53 -27.94
C LYS A 149 9.49 -0.63 -28.58
N ARG A 150 10.36 -1.52 -28.11
CA ARG A 150 11.71 -1.74 -28.65
C ARG A 150 11.79 -2.93 -29.59
N LEU A 151 10.72 -3.70 -29.76
CA LEU A 151 10.71 -4.78 -30.73
C LEU A 151 10.85 -4.17 -32.13
N PRO A 152 11.71 -4.73 -32.99
CA PRO A 152 11.74 -4.35 -34.40
C PRO A 152 10.33 -4.56 -34.97
N LYS A 153 9.81 -3.57 -35.69
CA LYS A 153 8.60 -3.79 -36.49
C LYS A 153 8.96 -4.83 -37.54
N LEU A 154 8.24 -5.94 -37.55
CA LEU A 154 8.29 -6.89 -38.65
C LEU A 154 7.70 -6.16 -39.86
N ASN A 155 8.57 -5.76 -40.79
CA ASN A 155 8.19 -5.25 -42.10
C ASN A 155 7.90 -6.43 -43.03
#